data_AF-A0AAV1M5V7-F1
#
_entry.id   AF-A0AAV1M5V7-F1
#
_cell.length_a   1.000
_cell.length_b   1.000
_cell.length_c   1.000
_cell.angle_alpha   90.00
_cell.angle_beta   90.00
_cell.angle_gamma   90.00
#
_symmetry.space_group_name_H-M   'P 1'
#
loop_
_entity.id
_entity.type
_entity.pdbx_description
1 polymer ?
#
loop_
_entity_poly.entity_id
_entity_poly.type
_entity_poly.pdbx_seq_one_letter_code
_entity_poly.pdbx_strand_id
1 'polypeptide(L)'
;MDDLKLFTSKESDLLLLLKLTHSFNNDIRMEFGIDKCAVINVNRGKIKDCNNFAITDDLHFSSLSETETYKYLGMAEALGINDKNIKENSKVKFMSRLKKVIKSHLSGGNKIRAYNSWVIPSLLYTFGITRWSQTELDDLDRRVRTLMTTHRMHHPRSSVMRLYLPRKDGGRGLLNIKNLHNREV
;
A
#
# COMPACT_ATOMS: atom_id res chain seq x y z
N MET A 1 0.87 19.48 1.44
CA MET A 1 0.65 18.25 0.65
C MET A 1 1.58 18.42 -0.51
N ASP A 2 2.67 17.68 -0.51
CA ASP A 2 3.88 18.08 -1.24
C ASP A 2 4.17 17.11 -2.40
N ASP A 3 3.54 15.93 -2.38
CA ASP A 3 3.67 14.89 -3.41
C ASP A 3 2.70 15.15 -4.57
N LEU A 4 3.20 15.80 -5.63
CA LEU A 4 2.44 16.08 -6.86
C LEU A 4 2.80 15.11 -7.99
N LYS A 5 1.81 14.71 -8.79
CA LYS A 5 2.02 13.94 -10.03
C LYS A 5 1.46 14.71 -11.22
N LEU A 6 2.31 14.95 -12.21
CA LEU A 6 1.96 15.67 -13.44
C LEU A 6 1.77 14.69 -14.59
N PHE A 7 0.75 14.91 -15.41
CA PHE A 7 0.45 14.08 -16.58
C PHE A 7 0.25 14.97 -17.81
N THR A 8 0.96 14.65 -18.89
CA THR A 8 0.80 15.33 -20.18
C THR A 8 0.86 14.33 -21.32
N SER A 9 0.28 14.66 -22.47
CA SER A 9 0.35 13.81 -23.66
C SER A 9 1.64 14.02 -24.46
N LYS A 10 2.28 15.18 -24.30
CA LYS A 10 3.50 15.58 -25.02
C LYS A 10 4.58 16.00 -24.05
N GLU A 11 5.81 15.81 -24.50
CA GLU A 11 7.02 16.17 -23.78
C GLU A 11 7.17 17.68 -23.59
N SER A 12 6.88 18.45 -24.64
CA SER A 12 6.86 19.92 -24.63
C SER A 12 5.95 20.48 -23.53
N ASP A 13 4.79 19.86 -23.37
CA ASP A 13 3.75 20.33 -22.47
C ASP A 13 4.14 20.00 -21.02
N LEU A 14 4.86 18.90 -20.81
CA LEU A 14 5.41 18.54 -19.50
C LEU A 14 6.43 19.57 -19.03
N LEU A 15 7.33 20.00 -19.92
CA LEU A 15 8.31 21.04 -19.62
C LEU A 15 7.65 22.36 -19.26
N LEU A 16 6.61 22.76 -19.99
CA LEU A 16 5.86 23.99 -19.70
C LEU A 16 5.18 23.90 -18.32
N LEU A 17 4.54 22.78 -18.03
CA LEU A 17 3.84 22.56 -16.76
C LEU A 17 4.82 22.51 -15.57
N LEU A 18 5.99 21.90 -15.77
CA LEU A 18 7.05 21.88 -14.77
C LEU A 18 7.62 23.28 -14.52
N LYS A 19 7.86 24.09 -15.56
CA LYS A 19 8.29 25.49 -15.41
C LYS A 19 7.27 26.34 -14.64
N LEU A 20 5.99 26.16 -14.93
CA LEU A 20 4.92 26.84 -14.21
C LEU A 20 4.86 26.41 -12.74
N THR A 21 4.99 25.10 -12.48
CA THR A 21 5.03 24.55 -11.11
C THR A 21 6.24 25.09 -10.35
N HIS A 22 7.40 25.17 -10.99
CA HIS A 22 8.62 25.72 -10.41
C HIS A 22 8.50 27.22 -10.10
N SER A 23 7.95 28.02 -11.02
CA SER A 23 7.67 29.44 -10.77
C SER A 23 6.75 29.61 -9.55
N PHE A 24 5.67 28.84 -9.50
CA PHE A 24 4.74 28.88 -8.37
C PHE A 24 5.41 28.46 -7.07
N ASN A 25 6.26 27.43 -7.10
CA ASN A 25 7.01 26.97 -5.92
C ASN A 25 7.97 28.04 -5.39
N ASN A 26 8.64 28.77 -6.28
CA ASN A 26 9.51 29.88 -5.92
C ASN A 26 8.73 31.05 -5.32
N ASP A 27 7.55 31.37 -5.86
CA ASP A 27 6.69 32.43 -5.35
C ASP A 27 6.23 32.15 -3.91
N ILE A 28 5.94 30.89 -3.59
CA ILE A 28 5.63 30.44 -2.22
C ILE A 28 6.87 30.14 -1.36
N ARG A 29 8.08 30.36 -1.90
CA ARG A 29 9.38 30.12 -1.25
C ARG A 29 9.61 28.68 -0.78
N MET A 30 9.18 27.72 -1.59
CA MET A 30 9.42 26.30 -1.39
C MET A 30 10.52 25.80 -2.35
N GLU A 31 11.42 24.96 -1.82
CA GLU A 31 12.46 24.32 -2.64
C GLU A 31 11.92 23.06 -3.33
N PHE A 32 12.41 22.80 -4.54
CA PHE A 32 12.06 21.61 -5.30
C PHE A 32 12.97 20.45 -4.88
N GLY A 33 12.38 19.36 -4.38
CA GLY A 33 13.12 18.16 -3.98
C GLY A 33 13.48 17.26 -5.17
N ILE A 34 14.31 17.75 -6.09
CA ILE A 34 14.63 17.11 -7.39
C ILE A 34 15.10 15.67 -7.21
N ASP A 35 15.90 15.38 -6.17
CA ASP A 35 16.42 14.05 -5.85
C ASP A 35 15.33 12.98 -5.64
N LYS A 36 14.12 13.41 -5.28
CA LYS A 36 12.96 12.54 -5.03
C LYS A 36 11.99 12.52 -6.21
N CYS A 37 12.22 13.35 -7.21
CA CYS A 37 11.40 13.45 -8.41
C CYS A 37 11.95 12.53 -9.50
N ALA A 38 11.03 11.96 -10.28
CA ALA A 38 11.36 11.13 -11.41
C ALA A 38 10.37 11.37 -12.55
N VAL A 39 10.85 11.21 -13.78
CA VAL A 39 10.06 11.35 -15.00
C VAL A 39 9.92 9.99 -15.66
N ILE A 40 8.75 9.72 -16.22
CA ILE A 40 8.48 8.52 -17.01
C ILE A 40 7.93 8.93 -18.36
N ASN A 41 8.56 8.48 -19.45
CA ASN A 41 8.06 8.70 -20.80
C ASN A 41 7.47 7.40 -21.35
N VAL A 42 6.19 7.42 -21.70
CA VAL A 42 5.46 6.25 -22.18
C VAL A 42 5.01 6.47 -23.62
N ASN A 43 5.46 5.61 -24.52
CA ASN A 43 5.05 5.64 -25.92
C ASN A 43 4.46 4.29 -26.34
N ARG A 44 3.17 4.28 -26.73
CA ARG A 44 2.42 3.07 -27.10
C ARG A 44 2.52 1.93 -26.06
N GLY A 45 2.51 2.28 -24.77
CA GLY A 45 2.54 1.33 -23.67
C GLY A 45 3.93 0.77 -23.32
N LYS A 46 5.00 1.28 -23.93
CA LYS A 46 6.39 0.98 -23.56
C LYS A 46 7.05 2.20 -22.94
N ILE A 47 7.90 1.97 -21.94
CA ILE A 47 8.68 3.06 -21.34
C ILE A 47 9.86 3.31 -22.27
N LYS A 48 10.05 4.56 -22.66
CA LYS A 48 11.25 4.98 -23.36
C LYS A 48 12.18 5.62 -22.36
N ASP A 49 13.41 5.13 -22.30
CA ASP A 49 14.46 5.79 -21.55
C ASP A 49 14.72 7.15 -22.20
N CYS A 50 14.36 8.21 -21.47
CA CYS A 50 14.76 9.56 -21.79
C CYS A 50 16.04 9.84 -21.02
N ASN A 51 17.19 9.75 -21.69
CA ASN A 51 18.43 10.22 -21.09
C ASN A 51 18.31 11.74 -20.89
N ASN A 52 18.19 12.14 -19.62
CA ASN A 52 18.23 13.51 -19.11
C ASN A 52 17.08 14.42 -19.55
N PHE A 53 15.95 14.36 -18.82
CA PHE A 53 14.93 15.40 -18.88
C PHE A 53 15.40 16.65 -18.13
N ALA A 54 15.88 17.65 -18.86
CA ALA A 54 16.36 18.90 -18.28
C ALA A 54 15.32 20.02 -18.47
N ILE A 55 14.91 20.66 -17.38
CA ILE A 55 14.06 21.88 -17.43
C ILE A 55 14.93 23.11 -17.75
N THR A 56 16.14 23.12 -17.21
CA THR A 56 17.20 24.15 -17.25
C THR A 56 18.53 23.45 -16.96
N ASP A 57 19.66 24.09 -17.26
CA ASP A 57 21.01 23.50 -17.15
C ASP A 57 21.35 22.91 -15.76
N ASP A 58 20.65 23.36 -14.70
CA ASP A 58 20.85 22.90 -13.32
C ASP A 58 19.78 21.92 -12.79
N LEU A 59 18.71 21.64 -13.55
CA LEU A 59 17.53 20.87 -13.09
C LEU A 59 17.38 19.56 -13.88
N HIS A 60 18.11 18.53 -13.46
CA HIS A 60 18.09 17.19 -14.05
C HIS A 60 17.18 16.23 -13.26
N PHE A 61 16.17 15.68 -13.93
CA PHE A 61 15.31 14.64 -13.35
C PHE A 61 15.81 13.26 -13.74
N SER A 62 15.73 12.32 -12.79
CA SER A 62 15.95 10.90 -13.07
C SER A 62 14.83 10.36 -13.96
N SER A 63 15.18 9.70 -15.06
CA SER A 63 14.21 8.95 -15.88
C SER A 63 14.10 7.54 -15.34
N LEU A 64 12.87 7.08 -15.10
CA LEU A 64 12.61 5.70 -14.68
C LEU A 64 12.74 4.75 -15.87
N SER A 65 13.50 3.68 -15.68
CA SER A 65 13.60 2.59 -16.66
C SER A 65 12.41 1.63 -16.58
N GLU A 66 12.29 0.71 -17.55
CA GLU A 66 11.26 -0.35 -17.55
C GLU A 66 11.29 -1.25 -16.30
N THR A 67 12.46 -1.38 -15.67
CA THR A 67 12.66 -2.25 -14.50
C THR A 67 12.46 -1.55 -13.16
N GLU A 68 12.45 -0.22 -13.15
CA GLU A 68 12.37 0.58 -11.94
C GLU A 68 10.91 0.91 -11.59
N THR A 69 10.67 1.09 -10.29
CA THR A 69 9.36 1.48 -9.78
C THR A 69 9.49 2.72 -8.91
N TYR A 70 8.62 3.69 -9.13
CA TYR A 70 8.50 4.87 -8.30
C TYR A 70 7.56 4.62 -7.14
N LYS A 71 7.85 5.17 -5.97
CA LYS A 71 6.99 5.03 -4.80
C LYS A 71 6.11 6.27 -4.65
N TYR A 72 4.82 6.15 -4.97
CA TYR A 72 3.84 7.22 -4.78
C TYR A 72 2.77 6.78 -3.77
N LEU A 73 2.51 7.61 -2.75
CA LEU A 73 1.55 7.32 -1.65
C LEU A 73 1.72 5.91 -1.02
N GLY A 74 2.96 5.43 -0.97
CA GLY A 74 3.30 4.11 -0.42
C GLY A 74 3.11 2.92 -1.37
N MET A 75 2.69 3.16 -2.61
CA MET A 75 2.54 2.15 -3.67
C MET A 75 3.69 2.22 -4.66
N ALA A 76 4.13 1.06 -5.15
CA ALA A 76 5.12 0.97 -6.20
C ALA A 76 4.42 1.06 -7.57
N GLU A 77 4.67 2.15 -8.28
CA GLU A 77 4.10 2.48 -9.58
C GLU A 77 5.20 2.44 -10.65
N ALA A 78 4.87 1.87 -11.82
CA ALA A 78 5.65 2.03 -13.04
C ALA A 78 4.70 2.52 -14.14
N LEU A 79 4.56 1.78 -15.24
CA LEU A 79 3.52 2.03 -16.26
C LEU A 79 2.10 1.73 -15.73
N GLY A 80 2.02 0.93 -14.66
CA GLY A 80 0.81 0.63 -13.92
C GLY A 80 1.14 0.25 -12.48
N ILE A 81 0.11 -0.24 -11.78
CA ILE A 81 0.23 -0.71 -10.40
C ILE A 81 0.86 -2.10 -10.42
N ASN A 82 2.00 -2.28 -9.74
CA ASN A 82 2.59 -3.60 -9.58
C ASN A 82 1.86 -4.38 -8.47
N ASP A 83 0.74 -4.99 -8.84
CA ASP A 83 -0.13 -5.75 -7.94
C ASP A 83 0.62 -6.79 -7.10
N LYS A 84 1.60 -7.49 -7.69
CA LYS A 84 2.36 -8.54 -6.99
C LYS A 84 3.20 -7.94 -5.87
N ASN A 85 3.99 -6.92 -6.17
CA ASN A 85 4.86 -6.27 -5.18
C ASN A 85 4.04 -5.61 -4.06
N ILE A 86 2.93 -4.96 -4.40
CA ILE A 86 2.06 -4.31 -3.41
C ILE A 86 1.41 -5.34 -2.49
N LYS A 87 0.89 -6.43 -3.04
CA LYS A 87 0.32 -7.53 -2.25
C LYS A 87 1.35 -8.14 -1.32
N GLU A 88 2.55 -8.41 -1.80
CA GLU A 88 3.61 -9.01 -1.00
C GLU A 88 4.06 -8.09 0.13
N ASN A 89 4.33 -6.82 -0.17
CA ASN A 89 4.67 -5.80 0.84
C ASN A 89 3.56 -5.66 1.90
N SER A 90 2.30 -5.70 1.46
CA SER A 90 1.15 -5.60 2.36
C SER A 90 1.00 -6.85 3.24
N LYS A 91 1.20 -8.05 2.68
CA LYS A 91 1.24 -9.32 3.44
C LYS A 91 2.36 -9.30 4.49
N VAL A 92 3.56 -8.84 4.12
CA VAL A 92 4.70 -8.73 5.05
C VAL A 92 4.39 -7.75 6.18
N LYS A 93 3.88 -6.56 5.86
CA LYS A 93 3.52 -5.53 6.85
C LYS A 93 2.41 -6.01 7.78
N PHE A 94 1.37 -6.63 7.22
CA PHE A 94 0.26 -7.22 7.97
C PHE A 94 0.76 -8.30 8.95
N MET A 95 1.56 -9.25 8.47
CA MET A 95 2.10 -10.33 9.31
C MET A 95 3.06 -9.80 10.38
N SER A 96 3.85 -8.78 10.08
CA SER A 96 4.72 -8.11 11.05
C SER A 96 3.91 -7.46 12.18
N ARG A 97 2.86 -6.70 11.84
CA ARG A 97 1.95 -6.09 12.82
C ARG A 97 1.22 -7.15 13.65
N LEU A 98 0.71 -8.19 13.00
CA LEU A 98 0.03 -9.29 13.66
C LEU A 98 0.92 -9.99 14.70
N LYS A 99 2.18 -10.31 14.32
CA LYS A 99 3.15 -10.91 15.24
C LYS A 99 3.40 -10.01 16.46
N LYS A 100 3.54 -8.69 16.27
CA LYS A 100 3.70 -7.73 17.37
C LYS A 100 2.48 -7.73 18.31
N VAL A 101 1.26 -7.70 17.77
CA VAL A 101 0.03 -7.74 18.58
C VAL A 101 -0.07 -9.05 19.37
N ILE A 102 0.18 -10.19 18.73
CA ILE A 102 0.03 -11.50 19.40
C ILE A 102 1.08 -11.69 20.50
N LYS A 103 2.34 -11.27 20.27
CA LYS A 103 3.44 -11.35 21.23
C LYS A 103 3.33 -10.36 22.39
N SER A 104 2.50 -9.32 22.26
CA SER A 104 2.30 -8.34 23.34
C SER A 104 1.68 -8.97 24.60
N HIS A 105 1.88 -8.33 25.75
CA HIS A 105 1.25 -8.68 27.03
C HIS A 105 -0.20 -8.21 27.16
N LEU A 106 -0.84 -7.80 26.05
CA LEU A 106 -2.23 -7.38 26.05
C LEU A 106 -3.19 -8.52 26.42
N SER A 107 -4.30 -8.18 27.07
CA SER A 107 -5.39 -9.13 27.31
C SER A 107 -5.99 -9.63 25.99
N GLY A 108 -6.65 -10.80 26.02
CA GLY A 108 -7.22 -11.38 24.81
C GLY A 108 -8.22 -10.45 24.09
N GLY A 109 -8.97 -9.64 24.84
CA GLY A 109 -9.84 -8.60 24.27
C GLY A 109 -9.08 -7.45 23.63
N ASN A 110 -8.03 -6.97 24.29
CA ASN A 110 -7.21 -5.87 23.76
C ASN A 110 -6.42 -6.30 22.52
N LYS A 111 -5.98 -7.57 22.44
CA LYS A 111 -5.37 -8.13 21.24
C LYS A 111 -6.31 -8.14 20.04
N ILE A 112 -7.56 -8.53 20.24
CA ILE A 112 -8.58 -8.51 19.17
C ILE A 112 -8.89 -7.07 18.75
N ARG A 113 -9.00 -6.15 19.72
CA ARG A 113 -9.17 -4.72 19.43
C ARG A 113 -8.01 -4.18 18.59
N ALA A 114 -6.77 -4.45 18.99
CA ALA A 114 -5.57 -4.03 18.26
C ALA A 114 -5.47 -4.67 16.88
N TYR A 115 -5.91 -5.92 16.72
CA TYR A 115 -6.02 -6.55 15.40
C TYR A 115 -6.98 -5.76 14.50
N ASN A 116 -8.20 -5.51 14.97
CA ASN A 116 -9.23 -4.81 14.21
C ASN A 116 -8.83 -3.37 13.87
N SER A 117 -8.15 -2.65 14.78
CA SER A 117 -7.84 -1.22 14.61
C SER A 117 -6.48 -0.92 13.99
N TRP A 118 -5.51 -1.83 14.05
CA TRP A 118 -4.14 -1.54 13.60
C TRP A 118 -3.60 -2.54 12.57
N VAL A 119 -3.96 -3.82 12.71
CA VAL A 119 -3.50 -4.87 11.80
C VAL A 119 -4.36 -4.87 10.53
N ILE A 120 -5.68 -4.91 10.66
CA ILE A 120 -6.61 -4.92 9.52
C ILE A 120 -6.45 -3.71 8.58
N PRO A 121 -6.32 -2.46 9.07
CA PRO A 121 -6.18 -1.30 8.18
C PRO A 121 -4.92 -1.34 7.29
N SER A 122 -3.92 -2.17 7.62
CA SER A 122 -2.77 -2.36 6.73
C SER A 122 -3.10 -3.07 5.42
N LEU A 123 -4.19 -3.84 5.37
CA LEU A 123 -4.72 -4.47 4.16
C LEU A 123 -5.84 -3.67 3.52
N LEU A 124 -6.65 -2.97 4.33
CA LEU A 124 -7.85 -2.26 3.85
C LEU A 124 -7.54 -1.31 2.69
N TYR A 125 -6.47 -0.53 2.80
CA TYR A 125 -6.02 0.38 1.74
C TYR A 125 -5.75 -0.33 0.40
N THR A 126 -5.34 -1.60 0.42
CA THR A 126 -4.99 -2.35 -0.79
C THR A 126 -6.18 -2.99 -1.50
N PHE A 127 -7.34 -3.08 -0.84
CA PHE A 127 -8.52 -3.73 -1.40
C PHE A 127 -9.11 -2.95 -2.58
N GLY A 128 -9.12 -1.62 -2.52
CA GLY A 128 -9.60 -0.77 -3.62
C GLY A 128 -8.58 -0.57 -4.76
N ILE A 129 -7.31 -0.95 -4.55
CA ILE A 129 -6.22 -0.63 -5.48
C ILE A 129 -5.75 -1.86 -6.25
N THR A 130 -5.68 -3.02 -5.58
CA THR A 130 -5.15 -4.27 -6.15
C THR A 130 -6.22 -5.35 -6.19
N ARG A 131 -6.18 -6.23 -7.20
CA ARG A 131 -7.20 -7.28 -7.35
C ARG A 131 -6.92 -8.47 -6.45
N TRP A 132 -7.53 -8.54 -5.27
CA TRP A 132 -7.38 -9.70 -4.37
C TRP A 132 -8.23 -10.89 -4.82
N SER A 133 -7.64 -12.08 -4.86
CA SER A 133 -8.44 -13.30 -5.03
C SER A 133 -9.00 -13.76 -3.68
N GLN A 134 -10.18 -14.37 -3.71
CA GLN A 134 -10.80 -14.95 -2.51
C GLN A 134 -9.89 -16.02 -1.87
N THR A 135 -9.15 -16.78 -2.69
CA THR A 135 -8.20 -17.80 -2.22
C THR A 135 -7.00 -17.20 -1.48
N GLU A 136 -6.49 -16.05 -1.93
CA GLU A 136 -5.42 -15.32 -1.24
C GLU A 136 -5.87 -14.80 0.13
N LEU A 137 -7.10 -14.28 0.21
CA LEU A 137 -7.68 -13.79 1.46
C LEU A 137 -7.94 -14.94 2.45
N ASP A 138 -8.45 -16.07 1.95
CA ASP A 138 -8.64 -17.28 2.75
C ASP A 138 -7.32 -17.86 3.28
N ASP A 139 -6.24 -17.82 2.48
CA ASP A 139 -4.90 -18.23 2.96
C ASP A 139 -4.37 -17.30 4.05
N LEU A 140 -4.56 -15.99 3.88
CA LEU A 140 -4.12 -15.01 4.86
C LEU A 140 -4.87 -15.17 6.19
N ASP A 141 -6.19 -15.39 6.14
CA ASP A 141 -7.01 -15.69 7.30
C ASP A 141 -6.60 -17.00 7.98
N ARG A 142 -6.29 -18.06 7.20
CA ARG A 142 -5.75 -19.31 7.72
C ARG A 142 -4.45 -19.08 8.49
N ARG A 143 -3.52 -18.28 7.95
CA ARG A 143 -2.26 -17.92 8.62
C ARG A 143 -2.49 -17.16 9.93
N VAL A 144 -3.46 -16.25 9.96
CA VAL A 144 -3.86 -15.55 11.20
C VAL A 144 -4.31 -16.55 12.26
N ARG A 145 -5.20 -17.47 11.90
CA ARG A 145 -5.70 -18.50 12.82
C ARG A 145 -4.59 -19.41 13.32
N THR A 146 -3.72 -19.91 12.43
CA THR A 146 -2.56 -20.72 12.81
C THR A 146 -1.70 -19.98 13.83
N LEU A 147 -1.38 -18.71 13.58
CA LEU A 147 -0.54 -17.92 14.49
C LEU A 147 -1.19 -17.70 15.86
N MET A 148 -2.51 -17.49 15.91
CA MET A 148 -3.26 -17.39 17.16
C MET A 148 -3.26 -18.71 17.93
N THR A 149 -3.41 -19.84 17.25
CA THR A 149 -3.35 -21.17 17.88
C THR A 149 -1.96 -21.48 18.44
N THR A 150 -0.90 -21.18 17.68
CA THR A 150 0.50 -21.34 18.15
C THR A 150 0.78 -20.56 19.43
N HIS A 151 0.26 -19.33 19.54
CA HIS A 151 0.44 -18.49 20.73
C HIS A 151 -0.63 -18.71 21.81
N ARG A 152 -1.33 -19.86 21.78
CA ARG A 152 -2.36 -20.28 22.75
C ARG A 152 -3.51 -19.27 22.94
N MET A 153 -3.73 -18.39 21.95
CA MET A 153 -4.85 -17.46 21.97
C MET A 153 -6.16 -18.16 21.65
N HIS A 154 -6.14 -19.16 20.78
CA HIS A 154 -7.31 -19.94 20.36
C HIS A 154 -7.01 -21.44 20.42
N HIS A 155 -7.92 -22.22 21.00
CA HIS A 155 -7.73 -23.65 21.13
C HIS A 155 -7.94 -24.35 19.76
N PRO A 156 -7.09 -25.30 19.34
CA PRO A 156 -7.17 -25.93 18.02
C PRO A 156 -8.52 -26.59 17.71
N ARG A 157 -9.19 -27.15 18.72
CA ARG A 157 -10.51 -27.80 18.60
C ARG A 157 -11.69 -26.84 18.78
N SER A 158 -11.44 -25.55 18.99
CA SER A 158 -12.51 -24.58 19.18
C SER A 158 -13.13 -24.21 17.83
N SER A 159 -14.43 -23.89 17.84
CA SER A 159 -15.15 -23.47 16.63
C SER A 159 -14.54 -22.20 16.07
N VAL A 160 -14.16 -22.25 14.78
CA VAL A 160 -13.64 -21.13 14.01
C VAL A 160 -14.67 -20.00 13.91
N MET A 161 -15.96 -20.33 13.80
CA MET A 161 -17.02 -19.32 13.69
C MET A 161 -17.13 -18.45 14.94
N ARG A 162 -16.82 -19.00 16.12
CA ARG A 162 -16.79 -18.25 17.38
C ARG A 162 -15.74 -17.15 17.38
N LEU A 163 -14.69 -17.26 16.56
CA LEU A 163 -13.65 -16.25 16.45
C LEU A 163 -14.19 -14.94 15.85
N TYR A 164 -15.03 -15.05 14.82
CA TYR A 164 -15.55 -13.91 14.07
C TYR A 164 -16.84 -13.33 14.63
N LEU A 165 -17.62 -14.15 15.35
CA LEU A 165 -18.88 -13.71 15.94
C LEU A 165 -18.66 -12.55 16.94
N PRO A 166 -19.56 -11.54 17.00
CA PRO A 166 -19.46 -10.45 17.96
C PRO A 166 -19.41 -10.94 19.41
N ARG A 167 -18.79 -10.15 20.29
CA ARG A 167 -18.70 -10.49 21.72
C ARG A 167 -20.05 -10.52 22.43
N LYS A 168 -20.98 -9.64 22.02
CA LYS A 168 -22.36 -9.62 22.52
C LYS A 168 -23.08 -10.95 22.30
N ASP A 169 -22.71 -11.69 21.27
CA ASP A 169 -23.32 -12.96 20.88
C ASP A 169 -22.47 -14.17 21.36
N GLY A 170 -21.55 -13.97 22.30
CA GLY A 170 -20.69 -15.04 22.86
C GLY A 170 -19.43 -15.38 22.04
N GLY A 171 -19.15 -14.59 21.00
CA GLY A 171 -17.98 -14.70 20.15
C GLY A 171 -16.76 -13.92 20.66
N ARG A 172 -15.78 -13.74 19.77
CA ARG A 172 -14.54 -13.00 20.04
C ARG A 172 -14.46 -11.64 19.35
N GLY A 173 -15.16 -11.46 18.24
CA GLY A 173 -15.26 -10.20 17.48
C GLY A 173 -14.04 -9.92 16.61
N LEU A 174 -13.33 -10.94 16.14
CA LEU A 174 -12.26 -10.76 15.16
C LEU A 174 -12.86 -10.43 13.79
N LEU A 175 -12.34 -9.41 13.10
CA LEU A 175 -12.79 -9.12 11.73
C LEU A 175 -12.27 -10.19 10.76
N ASN A 176 -13.18 -10.73 9.95
CA ASN A 176 -12.82 -11.64 8.88
C ASN A 176 -12.34 -10.83 7.65
N ILE A 177 -11.15 -11.14 7.15
CA ILE A 177 -10.51 -10.41 6.05
C ILE A 177 -11.34 -10.52 4.75
N LYS A 178 -11.89 -11.70 4.47
CA LYS A 178 -12.69 -11.96 3.27
C LYS A 178 -14.01 -11.20 3.28
N ASN A 179 -14.73 -11.24 4.40
CA ASN A 179 -15.97 -10.49 4.55
C ASN A 179 -15.72 -8.97 4.46
N LEU A 180 -14.59 -8.51 5.00
CA LEU A 180 -14.21 -7.11 4.92
C LEU A 180 -13.93 -6.69 3.48
N HIS A 181 -13.16 -7.47 2.73
CA HIS A 181 -12.91 -7.22 1.31
C HIS A 181 -14.21 -7.12 0.50
N ASN A 182 -15.13 -8.07 0.69
CA ASN A 182 -16.43 -8.09 -0.02
C ASN A 182 -17.38 -6.95 0.37
N ARG A 183 -17.09 -6.21 1.44
CA ARG A 183 -17.87 -5.04 1.83
C ARG A 183 -17.35 -3.76 1.16
N GLU A 184 -16.06 -3.71 0.88
CA GLU A 184 -15.36 -2.52 0.39
C GLU A 184 -15.22 -2.50 -1.14
N VAL A 185 -15.48 -3.64 -1.80
CA VAL A 185 -15.51 -3.85 -3.25
C VAL A 185 -16.90 -4.26 -3.67
#